data_AF-V6S967-F1
#
_entry.id   AF-V6S967-F1
#
_cell.length_a   1.000
_cell.length_b   1.000
_cell.length_c   1.000
_cell.angle_alpha   90.00
_cell.angle_beta   90.00
_cell.angle_gamma   90.00
#
_symmetry.space_group_name_H-M   'P 1'
#
loop_
_entity.id
_entity.type
_entity.pdbx_description
1 polymer ?
#
loop_
_entity_poly.entity_id
_entity_poly.type
_entity_poly.pdbx_seq_one_letter_code
_entity_poly.pdbx_strand_id
1 'polypeptide(L)'
;MNKLKFCVSLIFFFVFTAVFSQNYRDTVINDLVNVSFGLSRKDKVQYLAAKEKVLKLEEDYGYEVDLKMKLIDYSYMHKDLGFFKEQLEILVKNHGFTIAYMTGGESYSDAIMKGELSPWFKAMYLKNHFIWLDNNFEKQIDQRKLHDNQIKIQTIQSVVSKVQETETLSDTDKKAVDSKCNEVLFSTVSFLHDLCRKYDQYPTGKNFAIVQTSTISKLYINLSIKENIERTWLLVEPYIKKSYLKHETDYSEYVVYDAFSYIHFGYQKYGLLSKDSLPAYLRVKTHIKDLVGEVPVENVFFSDKIKRELGWK
;
A
#
# COMPACT_ATOMS: atom_id res chain seq x y z
N MET A 1 56.51 -7.27 13.98
CA MET A 1 55.25 -8.04 14.09
C MET A 1 53.98 -7.20 14.29
N ASN A 2 53.95 -5.90 13.95
CA ASN A 2 52.80 -5.01 14.24
C ASN A 2 52.16 -4.29 13.03
N LYS A 3 52.59 -4.55 11.79
CA LYS A 3 51.96 -3.93 10.61
C LYS A 3 50.80 -4.74 10.00
N LEU A 4 50.77 -6.06 10.23
CA LEU A 4 49.74 -6.93 9.65
C LEU A 4 48.41 -6.88 10.41
N LYS A 5 48.42 -6.56 11.72
CA LYS A 5 47.21 -6.44 12.53
C LYS A 5 46.42 -5.15 12.28
N PHE A 6 47.09 -4.09 11.80
CA PHE A 6 46.43 -2.81 11.53
C PHE A 6 45.65 -2.81 10.20
N CYS A 7 46.11 -3.58 9.20
CA CYS A 7 45.41 -3.74 7.94
C CYS A 7 44.12 -4.58 8.06
N VAL A 8 44.07 -5.57 8.96
CA VAL A 8 42.87 -6.41 9.14
C VAL A 8 41.77 -5.67 9.90
N SER A 9 42.11 -4.77 10.84
CA SER A 9 41.12 -3.92 11.51
C SER A 9 40.57 -2.80 10.60
N LEU A 10 41.34 -2.29 9.63
CA LEU A 10 40.84 -1.30 8.68
C LEU A 10 39.91 -1.92 7.62
N ILE A 11 40.15 -3.19 7.25
CA ILE A 11 39.25 -3.92 6.33
C ILE A 11 37.92 -4.26 7.03
N PHE A 12 37.93 -4.53 8.34
CA PHE A 12 36.67 -4.70 9.11
C PHE A 12 35.88 -3.40 9.31
N PHE A 13 36.53 -2.23 9.21
CA PHE A 13 35.83 -0.93 9.32
C PHE A 13 35.24 -0.45 7.97
N PHE A 14 35.77 -0.92 6.84
CA PHE A 14 35.27 -0.57 5.50
C PHE A 14 34.16 -1.50 4.97
N VAL A 15 33.88 -2.64 5.62
CA VAL A 15 32.72 -3.49 5.25
C VAL A 15 31.39 -2.94 5.80
N PHE A 16 31.42 -1.92 6.67
CA PHE A 16 30.21 -1.28 7.19
C PHE A 16 29.81 0.03 6.49
N THR A 17 30.55 0.47 5.47
CA THR A 17 30.17 1.63 4.65
C THR A 17 29.69 1.20 3.28
N ALA A 18 28.81 0.21 3.24
CA ALA A 18 27.91 0.11 2.12
C ALA A 18 26.70 1.01 2.41
N VAL A 19 26.74 2.18 1.77
CA VAL A 19 25.63 3.13 1.69
C VAL A 19 24.52 2.46 0.89
N PHE A 20 23.80 1.53 1.50
CA PHE A 20 22.53 1.04 0.97
C PHE A 20 21.46 2.14 1.19
N SER A 21 20.41 2.19 0.39
CA SER A 21 19.27 3.11 0.57
C SER A 21 18.38 2.63 1.73
N GLN A 22 17.16 3.15 1.88
CA GLN A 22 16.03 2.37 2.43
C GLN A 22 16.12 0.90 2.01
N ASN A 23 15.56 -0.05 2.76
CA ASN A 23 15.73 -1.47 2.42
C ASN A 23 15.53 -1.69 0.90
N TYR A 24 16.34 -2.57 0.29
CA TYR A 24 16.41 -2.68 -1.17
C TYR A 24 15.01 -2.85 -1.80
N ARG A 25 14.15 -3.64 -1.14
CA ARG A 25 12.75 -3.86 -1.53
C ARG A 25 11.95 -2.56 -1.59
N ASP A 26 11.93 -1.78 -0.53
CA ASP A 26 11.19 -0.53 -0.39
C ASP A 26 11.64 0.48 -1.44
N THR A 27 12.96 0.54 -1.70
CA THR A 27 13.53 1.42 -2.75
C THR A 27 13.00 1.03 -4.14
N VAL A 28 13.08 -0.27 -4.48
CA VAL A 28 12.60 -0.78 -5.77
C VAL A 28 11.09 -0.58 -5.92
N ILE A 29 10.31 -0.87 -4.87
CA ILE A 29 8.85 -0.69 -4.87
C ILE A 29 8.50 0.78 -5.07
N ASN A 30 9.14 1.68 -4.33
CA ASN A 30 8.88 3.11 -4.44
C ASN A 30 9.19 3.65 -5.85
N ASP A 31 10.33 3.26 -6.42
CA ASP A 31 10.72 3.61 -7.80
C ASP A 31 9.74 3.05 -8.84
N LEU A 32 9.22 1.84 -8.64
CA LEU A 32 8.22 1.24 -9.52
C LEU A 32 6.91 2.02 -9.45
N VAL A 33 6.41 2.24 -8.24
CA VAL A 33 5.09 2.86 -7.99
C VAL A 33 5.06 4.32 -8.41
N ASN A 34 6.08 5.11 -8.07
CA ASN A 34 6.05 6.56 -8.27
C ASN A 34 6.65 7.01 -9.60
N VAL A 35 7.49 6.20 -10.25
CA VAL A 35 8.18 6.58 -11.49
C VAL A 35 7.82 5.62 -12.62
N SER A 36 8.15 4.33 -12.45
CA SER A 36 8.20 3.39 -13.58
C SER A 36 6.81 3.06 -14.14
N PHE A 37 5.81 2.88 -13.28
CA PHE A 37 4.46 2.49 -13.72
C PHE A 37 3.71 3.56 -14.51
N GLY A 38 3.96 4.85 -14.24
CA GLY A 38 3.39 5.93 -15.04
C GLY A 38 3.80 5.85 -16.52
N LEU A 39 5.06 5.46 -16.77
CA LEU A 39 5.62 5.29 -18.11
C LEU A 39 5.27 3.93 -18.72
N SER A 40 5.32 2.87 -17.91
CA SER A 40 5.09 1.48 -18.34
C SER A 40 3.73 1.27 -19.00
N ARG A 41 2.72 2.04 -18.61
CA ARG A 41 1.39 1.97 -19.24
C ARG A 41 1.42 2.27 -20.74
N LYS A 42 2.31 3.16 -21.20
CA LYS A 42 2.34 3.65 -22.59
C LYS A 42 3.53 3.13 -23.37
N ASP A 43 4.62 2.77 -22.70
CA ASP A 43 5.88 2.40 -23.32
C ASP A 43 6.24 0.94 -23.02
N LYS A 44 6.44 0.15 -24.08
CA LYS A 44 6.73 -1.28 -23.97
C LYS A 44 8.11 -1.56 -23.37
N VAL A 45 9.11 -0.73 -23.63
CA VAL A 45 10.46 -0.89 -23.06
C VAL A 45 10.41 -0.66 -21.56
N GLN A 46 9.70 0.39 -21.12
CA GLN A 46 9.50 0.67 -19.70
C GLN A 46 8.69 -0.43 -19.00
N TYR A 47 7.64 -0.95 -19.66
CA TYR A 47 6.90 -2.12 -19.17
C TYR A 47 7.82 -3.33 -18.94
N LEU A 48 8.66 -3.69 -19.92
CA LEU A 48 9.56 -4.84 -19.80
C LEU A 48 10.58 -4.64 -18.67
N ALA A 49 11.13 -3.43 -18.54
CA ALA A 49 12.05 -3.11 -17.44
C ALA A 49 11.36 -3.18 -16.07
N ALA A 50 10.12 -2.68 -15.95
CA ALA A 50 9.35 -2.77 -14.72
C ALA A 50 8.99 -4.23 -14.38
N LYS A 51 8.60 -5.03 -15.38
CA LYS A 51 8.34 -6.47 -15.25
C LYS A 51 9.57 -7.21 -14.72
N GLU A 52 10.75 -6.97 -15.30
CA GLU A 52 12.01 -7.59 -14.87
C GLU A 52 12.36 -7.22 -13.42
N LYS A 53 12.25 -5.93 -13.06
CA LYS A 53 12.49 -5.47 -11.69
C LYS A 53 11.56 -6.16 -10.68
N VAL A 54 10.28 -6.30 -11.00
CA VAL A 54 9.31 -6.98 -10.12
C VAL A 54 9.67 -8.46 -10.00
N LEU A 55 9.94 -9.16 -11.11
CA LEU A 55 10.30 -10.59 -11.05
C LEU A 55 11.57 -10.82 -10.23
N LYS A 56 12.58 -9.98 -10.38
CA LYS A 56 13.81 -10.05 -9.57
C LYS A 56 13.54 -9.80 -8.09
N LEU A 57 12.64 -8.87 -7.77
CA LEU A 57 12.23 -8.63 -6.38
C LEU A 57 11.57 -9.86 -5.76
N GLU A 58 10.80 -10.62 -6.53
CA GLU A 58 10.10 -11.81 -6.05
C GLU A 58 11.02 -12.98 -5.72
N GLU A 59 12.23 -13.03 -6.31
CA GLU A 59 13.25 -14.04 -5.98
C GLU A 59 13.64 -13.98 -4.50
N ASP A 60 13.69 -12.77 -3.92
CA ASP A 60 14.12 -12.53 -2.55
C ASP A 60 12.96 -12.33 -1.56
N TYR A 61 11.82 -11.80 -2.01
CA TYR A 61 10.73 -11.34 -1.12
C TYR A 61 9.36 -11.99 -1.39
N GLY A 62 9.32 -12.96 -2.29
CA GLY A 62 8.10 -13.65 -2.69
C GLY A 62 7.13 -12.77 -3.49
N TYR A 63 6.00 -13.36 -3.86
CA TYR A 63 5.07 -12.80 -4.86
C TYR A 63 4.50 -11.41 -4.48
N GLU A 64 4.77 -10.38 -5.27
CA GLU A 64 4.42 -8.97 -5.00
C GLU A 64 3.04 -8.60 -5.57
N VAL A 65 1.98 -9.02 -4.86
CA VAL A 65 0.58 -8.93 -5.29
C VAL A 65 0.17 -7.55 -5.82
N ASP A 66 0.49 -6.46 -5.12
CA ASP A 66 0.07 -5.11 -5.51
C ASP A 66 0.78 -4.62 -6.79
N LEU A 67 2.04 -5.00 -6.98
CA LEU A 67 2.80 -4.71 -8.20
C LEU A 67 2.26 -5.54 -9.36
N LYS A 68 1.89 -6.80 -9.10
CA LYS A 68 1.35 -7.74 -10.10
C LYS A 68 -0.01 -7.34 -10.60
N MET A 69 -0.89 -6.85 -9.72
CA MET A 69 -2.19 -6.29 -10.14
C MET A 69 -2.01 -5.18 -11.20
N LYS A 70 -1.01 -4.31 -11.04
CA LYS A 70 -0.67 -3.28 -12.04
C LYS A 70 -0.02 -3.85 -13.29
N LEU A 71 0.94 -4.76 -13.14
CA LEU A 71 1.62 -5.38 -14.28
C LEU A 71 0.70 -6.24 -15.15
N ILE A 72 -0.33 -6.87 -14.58
CA ILE A 72 -1.34 -7.62 -15.34
C ILE A 72 -2.06 -6.69 -16.30
N ASP A 73 -2.51 -5.53 -15.83
CA ASP A 73 -3.15 -4.52 -16.69
C ASP A 73 -2.23 -4.08 -17.83
N TYR A 74 -0.96 -3.78 -17.53
CA TYR A 74 0.01 -3.36 -18.55
C TYR A 74 0.39 -4.49 -19.50
N SER A 75 0.52 -5.73 -19.01
CA SER A 75 0.84 -6.89 -19.84
C SER A 75 -0.24 -7.13 -20.89
N TYR A 76 -1.51 -6.92 -20.54
CA TYR A 76 -2.61 -6.98 -21.49
C TYR A 76 -2.53 -5.85 -22.53
N MET A 77 -2.32 -4.59 -22.09
CA MET A 77 -2.15 -3.44 -23.00
C MET A 77 -1.02 -3.65 -24.02
N HIS A 78 0.08 -4.31 -23.62
CA HIS A 78 1.24 -4.60 -24.46
C HIS A 78 1.19 -5.96 -25.17
N LYS A 79 0.05 -6.66 -25.12
CA LYS A 79 -0.18 -7.99 -25.74
C LYS A 79 0.76 -9.09 -25.26
N ASP A 80 1.32 -8.97 -24.06
CA ASP A 80 2.08 -10.04 -23.38
C ASP A 80 1.11 -11.03 -22.71
N LEU A 81 0.35 -11.73 -23.56
CA LEU A 81 -0.76 -12.59 -23.11
C LEU A 81 -0.29 -13.81 -22.32
N GLY A 82 0.95 -14.28 -22.53
CA GLY A 82 1.52 -15.38 -21.75
C GLY A 82 1.66 -14.99 -20.29
N PHE A 83 2.34 -13.87 -20.04
CA PHE A 83 2.50 -13.34 -18.68
C PHE A 83 1.15 -12.95 -18.06
N PHE A 84 0.27 -12.28 -18.83
CA PHE A 84 -1.06 -11.92 -18.37
C PHE A 84 -1.82 -13.13 -17.80
N LYS A 85 -1.89 -14.22 -18.59
CA LYS A 85 -2.65 -15.42 -18.22
C LYS A 85 -2.06 -16.12 -17.00
N GLU A 86 -0.74 -16.29 -17.00
CA GLU A 86 -0.01 -16.94 -15.90
C GLU A 86 -0.21 -16.19 -14.59
N GLN A 87 0.01 -14.87 -14.59
CA GLN A 87 -0.08 -14.09 -13.36
C GLN A 87 -1.51 -13.98 -12.86
N LEU A 88 -2.50 -13.79 -13.75
CA LEU A 88 -3.91 -13.78 -13.35
C LEU A 88 -4.34 -15.11 -12.74
N GLU A 89 -3.86 -16.23 -13.27
CA GLU A 89 -4.08 -17.56 -12.67
C GLU A 89 -3.49 -17.67 -11.27
N ILE A 90 -2.25 -17.20 -11.06
CA ILE A 90 -1.62 -17.16 -9.73
C ILE A 90 -2.47 -16.32 -8.76
N LEU A 91 -2.95 -15.15 -9.19
CA LEU A 91 -3.78 -14.29 -8.34
C LEU A 91 -5.10 -14.95 -7.93
N VAL A 92 -5.76 -15.65 -8.86
CA VAL A 92 -7.02 -16.35 -8.56
C VAL A 92 -6.77 -17.52 -7.62
N LYS A 93 -5.73 -18.31 -7.88
CA LYS A 93 -5.45 -19.55 -7.14
C LYS A 93 -4.90 -19.32 -5.74
N ASN A 94 -4.00 -18.34 -5.59
CA ASN A 94 -3.20 -18.19 -4.37
C ASN A 94 -3.59 -16.94 -3.57
N HIS A 95 -4.14 -15.92 -4.22
CA HIS A 95 -4.35 -14.61 -3.61
C HIS A 95 -5.81 -14.15 -3.62
N GLY A 96 -6.76 -15.01 -4.02
CA GLY A 96 -8.19 -14.72 -3.87
C GLY A 96 -8.72 -13.62 -4.78
N PHE A 97 -8.10 -13.39 -5.95
CA PHE A 97 -8.67 -12.53 -6.97
C PHE A 97 -10.11 -12.99 -7.29
N THR A 98 -11.07 -12.07 -7.21
CA THR A 98 -12.49 -12.39 -7.43
C THR A 98 -13.16 -11.35 -8.30
N ILE A 99 -13.94 -11.83 -9.28
CA ILE A 99 -14.67 -10.97 -10.22
C ILE A 99 -15.68 -10.04 -9.52
N ALA A 100 -16.16 -10.43 -8.33
CA ALA A 100 -17.16 -9.67 -7.58
C ALA A 100 -16.64 -8.31 -7.10
N TYR A 101 -15.31 -8.14 -7.02
CA TYR A 101 -14.69 -6.88 -6.57
C TYR A 101 -14.03 -6.10 -7.72
N MET A 102 -14.19 -6.54 -8.97
CA MET A 102 -13.63 -5.84 -10.12
C MET A 102 -14.32 -4.48 -10.28
N THR A 103 -13.53 -3.46 -10.64
CA THR A 103 -14.07 -2.11 -10.85
C THR A 103 -14.70 -1.95 -12.23
N GLY A 104 -14.34 -2.81 -13.17
CA GLY A 104 -14.68 -2.68 -14.59
C GLY A 104 -13.81 -1.68 -15.33
N GLY A 105 -12.92 -0.96 -14.63
CA GLY A 105 -11.94 -0.03 -15.21
C GLY A 105 -10.65 -0.70 -15.67
N GLU A 106 -10.46 -2.00 -15.38
CA GLU A 106 -9.32 -2.79 -15.83
C GLU A 106 -9.36 -2.92 -17.36
N SER A 107 -8.21 -2.73 -18.03
CA SER A 107 -8.16 -2.72 -19.51
C SER A 107 -8.54 -4.05 -20.15
N TYR A 108 -8.45 -5.14 -19.41
CA TYR A 108 -8.76 -6.50 -19.83
C TYR A 108 -10.17 -6.96 -19.44
N SER A 109 -10.95 -6.14 -18.73
CA SER A 109 -12.25 -6.53 -18.15
C SER A 109 -13.19 -7.13 -19.20
N ASP A 110 -13.44 -6.41 -20.31
CA ASP A 110 -14.33 -6.91 -21.36
C ASP A 110 -13.81 -8.18 -22.04
N ALA A 111 -12.49 -8.28 -22.22
CA ALA A 111 -11.86 -9.43 -22.87
C ALA A 111 -12.07 -10.73 -22.08
N ILE A 112 -11.95 -10.67 -20.75
CA ILE A 112 -12.13 -11.84 -19.88
C ILE A 112 -13.61 -12.11 -19.56
N MET A 113 -14.46 -11.09 -19.57
CA MET A 113 -15.88 -11.27 -19.23
C MET A 113 -16.70 -11.75 -20.43
N LYS A 114 -16.51 -11.12 -21.60
CA LYS A 114 -17.36 -11.31 -22.79
C LYS A 114 -16.58 -11.51 -24.09
N GLY A 115 -15.30 -11.15 -24.13
CA GLY A 115 -14.47 -11.18 -25.33
C GLY A 115 -13.71 -12.50 -25.54
N GLU A 116 -12.62 -12.39 -26.30
CA GLU A 116 -11.83 -13.53 -26.78
C GLU A 116 -11.18 -14.38 -25.67
N LEU A 117 -10.92 -13.78 -24.50
CA LEU A 117 -10.33 -14.48 -23.36
C LEU A 117 -11.37 -15.14 -22.47
N SER A 118 -12.67 -14.87 -22.67
CA SER A 118 -13.76 -15.33 -21.81
C SER A 118 -13.83 -16.85 -21.64
N PRO A 119 -13.72 -17.68 -22.71
CA PRO A 119 -13.77 -19.13 -22.55
C PRO A 119 -12.62 -19.67 -21.67
N TRP A 120 -11.41 -19.16 -21.89
CA TRP A 120 -10.23 -19.52 -21.10
C TRP A 120 -10.38 -19.04 -19.65
N PHE A 121 -10.73 -17.76 -19.47
CA PHE A 121 -10.80 -17.15 -18.14
C PHE A 121 -11.84 -17.85 -17.28
N LYS A 122 -13.04 -18.14 -17.80
CA LYS A 122 -14.08 -18.85 -17.03
C LYS A 122 -13.62 -20.22 -16.54
N ALA A 123 -12.98 -21.01 -17.41
CA ALA A 123 -12.49 -22.33 -17.05
C ALA A 123 -11.37 -22.26 -16.00
N MET A 124 -10.40 -21.36 -16.22
CA MET A 124 -9.30 -21.11 -15.28
C MET A 124 -9.81 -20.59 -13.93
N TYR A 125 -10.70 -19.59 -13.96
CA TYR A 125 -11.23 -18.92 -12.79
C TYR A 125 -12.01 -19.88 -11.90
N LEU A 126 -12.96 -20.63 -12.45
CA LEU A 126 -13.74 -21.58 -11.65
C LEU A 126 -12.83 -22.60 -10.97
N LYS A 127 -11.94 -23.25 -11.74
CA LYS A 127 -11.01 -24.25 -11.20
C LYS A 127 -10.15 -23.68 -10.07
N ASN A 128 -9.50 -22.55 -10.30
CA ASN A 128 -8.52 -22.00 -9.37
C ASN A 128 -9.16 -21.28 -8.18
N HIS A 129 -10.34 -20.66 -8.37
CA HIS A 129 -11.06 -20.02 -7.29
C HIS A 129 -11.59 -21.05 -6.29
N PHE A 130 -12.03 -22.24 -6.74
CA PHE A 130 -12.38 -23.34 -5.82
C PHE A 130 -11.18 -23.78 -4.98
N ILE A 131 -9.99 -23.93 -5.58
CA ILE A 131 -8.76 -24.25 -4.83
C ILE A 131 -8.47 -23.20 -3.75
N TRP A 132 -8.65 -21.92 -4.08
CA TRP A 132 -8.44 -20.86 -3.12
C TRP A 132 -9.49 -20.90 -2.00
N LEU A 133 -10.76 -21.11 -2.33
CA LEU A 133 -11.88 -21.18 -1.39
C LEU A 133 -11.75 -22.34 -0.41
N ASP A 134 -11.31 -23.52 -0.85
CA ASP A 134 -11.12 -24.69 0.02
C ASP A 134 -10.19 -24.38 1.21
N ASN A 135 -9.26 -23.44 1.04
CA ASN A 135 -8.29 -23.04 2.05
C ASN A 135 -8.62 -21.72 2.77
N ASN A 136 -9.64 -20.97 2.30
CA ASN A 136 -9.89 -19.59 2.72
C ASN A 136 -11.38 -19.26 2.82
N PHE A 137 -12.24 -20.26 2.99
CA PHE A 137 -13.69 -20.09 2.98
C PHE A 137 -14.16 -19.07 4.04
N GLU A 138 -13.57 -19.11 5.23
CA GLU A 138 -13.84 -18.19 6.33
C GLU A 138 -13.45 -16.73 6.02
N LYS A 139 -12.47 -16.51 5.14
CA LYS A 139 -12.06 -15.17 4.73
C LYS A 139 -13.09 -14.48 3.85
N GLN A 140 -14.01 -15.21 3.21
CA GLN A 140 -15.07 -14.63 2.36
C GLN A 140 -15.95 -13.64 3.12
N ILE A 141 -16.32 -13.97 4.35
CA ILE A 141 -17.13 -13.09 5.19
C ILE A 141 -16.35 -11.82 5.53
N ASP A 142 -15.05 -11.95 5.83
CA ASP A 142 -14.22 -10.82 6.21
C ASP A 142 -13.86 -9.93 5.03
N GLN A 143 -13.65 -10.50 3.83
CA GLN A 143 -13.51 -9.75 2.59
C GLN A 143 -14.74 -8.90 2.31
N ARG A 144 -15.94 -9.49 2.45
CA ARG A 144 -17.20 -8.77 2.28
C ARG A 144 -17.31 -7.62 3.28
N LYS A 145 -17.03 -7.87 4.56
CA LYS A 145 -17.08 -6.82 5.59
C LYS A 145 -16.05 -5.71 5.31
N LEU A 146 -14.85 -6.06 4.82
CA LEU A 146 -13.82 -5.08 4.43
C LEU A 146 -14.28 -4.22 3.25
N HIS A 147 -14.91 -4.83 2.25
CA HIS A 147 -15.52 -4.13 1.13
C HIS A 147 -16.66 -3.20 1.59
N ASP A 148 -17.58 -3.68 2.42
CA ASP A 148 -18.68 -2.89 2.98
C ASP A 148 -18.17 -1.72 3.83
N ASN A 149 -17.08 -1.92 4.59
CA ASN A 149 -16.42 -0.86 5.34
C ASN A 149 -15.84 0.22 4.41
N GLN A 150 -15.32 -0.16 3.24
CA GLN A 150 -14.87 0.81 2.23
C GLN A 150 -16.02 1.62 1.64
N ILE A 151 -17.14 0.97 1.32
CA ILE A 151 -18.35 1.66 0.84
C ILE A 151 -18.79 2.67 1.90
N LYS A 152 -18.85 2.27 3.18
CA LYS A 152 -19.17 3.18 4.30
C LYS A 152 -18.26 4.40 4.33
N ILE A 153 -16.95 4.22 4.22
CA ILE A 153 -15.98 5.32 4.16
C ILE A 153 -16.29 6.26 2.98
N GLN A 154 -16.49 5.71 1.78
CA GLN A 154 -16.81 6.50 0.57
C GLN A 154 -18.11 7.29 0.72
N THR A 155 -19.15 6.67 1.30
CA THR A 155 -20.43 7.33 1.57
C THR A 155 -20.25 8.50 2.52
N ILE A 156 -19.49 8.32 3.61
CA ILE A 156 -19.23 9.41 4.58
C ILE A 156 -18.47 10.55 3.89
N GLN A 157 -17.41 10.25 3.13
CA GLN A 157 -16.67 11.28 2.40
C GLN A 157 -17.54 12.04 1.39
N SER A 158 -18.46 11.33 0.71
CA SER A 158 -19.40 11.97 -0.21
C SER A 158 -20.36 12.92 0.52
N VAL A 159 -20.85 12.52 1.69
CA VAL A 159 -21.69 13.40 2.54
C VAL A 159 -20.92 14.63 2.98
N VAL A 160 -19.69 14.46 3.49
CA VAL A 160 -18.84 15.58 3.91
C VAL A 160 -18.60 16.54 2.74
N SER A 161 -18.23 16.04 1.56
CA SER A 161 -18.01 16.89 0.37
C SER A 161 -19.25 17.72 0.04
N LYS A 162 -20.42 17.09 -0.03
CA LYS A 162 -21.69 17.78 -0.34
C LYS A 162 -22.03 18.85 0.69
N VAL A 163 -21.79 18.58 1.97
CA VAL A 163 -22.02 19.55 3.05
C VAL A 163 -21.08 20.74 2.93
N GLN A 164 -19.80 20.49 2.63
CA GLN A 164 -18.81 21.56 2.41
C GLN A 164 -19.16 22.43 1.20
N GLU A 165 -19.66 21.82 0.12
CA GLU A 165 -20.10 22.48 -1.12
C GLU A 165 -21.43 23.24 -0.98
N THR A 166 -22.19 23.03 0.10
CA THR A 166 -23.47 23.70 0.30
C THR A 166 -23.26 25.15 0.76
N GLU A 167 -23.55 26.11 -0.10
CA GLU A 167 -23.36 27.55 0.16
C GLU A 167 -24.26 28.09 1.28
N THR A 168 -25.43 27.49 1.48
CA THR A 168 -26.41 27.95 2.49
C THR A 168 -26.09 27.52 3.91
N LEU A 169 -25.15 26.60 4.12
CA LEU A 169 -24.74 26.16 5.45
C LEU A 169 -23.66 27.08 6.01
N SER A 170 -23.79 27.44 7.29
CA SER A 170 -22.76 28.20 7.98
C SER A 170 -21.49 27.37 8.20
N ASP A 171 -20.35 28.03 8.37
CA ASP A 171 -19.09 27.35 8.71
C ASP A 171 -19.19 26.54 10.01
N THR A 172 -19.99 27.01 10.96
CA THR A 172 -20.24 26.31 12.23
C THR A 172 -20.97 25.00 11.99
N ASP A 173 -22.00 25.00 11.13
CA ASP A 173 -22.75 23.80 10.79
C ASP A 173 -21.89 22.80 10.03
N LYS A 174 -21.10 23.30 9.06
CA LYS A 174 -20.14 22.48 8.30
C LYS A 174 -19.14 21.80 9.23
N LYS A 175 -18.58 22.53 10.20
CA LYS A 175 -17.66 21.98 11.20
C LYS A 175 -18.34 20.97 12.13
N ALA A 176 -19.58 21.21 12.53
CA ALA A 176 -20.33 20.29 13.38
C ALA A 176 -20.59 18.94 12.68
N VAL A 177 -20.96 18.98 11.40
CA VAL A 177 -21.11 17.77 10.59
C VAL A 177 -19.76 17.07 10.40
N ASP A 178 -18.71 17.81 10.05
CA ASP A 178 -17.37 17.24 9.85
C ASP A 178 -16.88 16.50 11.11
N SER A 179 -17.01 17.12 12.28
CA SER A 179 -16.66 16.49 13.57
C SER A 179 -17.42 15.18 13.83
N LYS A 180 -18.72 15.14 13.53
CA LYS A 180 -19.52 13.91 13.68
C LYS A 180 -19.11 12.84 12.67
N CYS A 181 -18.87 13.23 11.42
CA CYS A 181 -18.39 12.33 10.39
C CYS A 181 -17.00 11.76 10.71
N ASN A 182 -16.12 12.55 11.31
CA ASN A 182 -14.78 12.13 11.73
C ASN A 182 -14.82 11.02 12.80
N GLU A 183 -15.73 11.10 13.77
CA GLU A 183 -15.93 10.02 14.75
C GLU A 183 -16.50 8.74 14.10
N VAL A 184 -17.42 8.89 13.14
CA VAL A 184 -17.93 7.75 12.37
C VAL A 184 -16.85 7.13 11.50
N LEU A 185 -15.96 7.94 10.90
CA LEU A 185 -14.78 7.45 10.17
C LEU A 185 -13.83 6.69 11.09
N PHE A 186 -13.64 7.13 12.34
CA PHE A 186 -12.82 6.41 13.29
C PHE A 186 -13.37 5.00 13.59
N SER A 187 -14.70 4.84 13.66
CA SER A 187 -15.32 3.51 13.85
C SER A 187 -14.92 2.47 12.78
N THR A 188 -14.54 2.94 11.59
CA THR A 188 -14.09 2.06 10.49
C THR A 188 -12.69 1.48 10.74
N VAL A 189 -11.88 2.13 11.57
CA VAL A 189 -10.57 1.63 12.02
C VAL A 189 -10.74 0.51 13.03
N SER A 190 -11.78 0.58 13.88
CA SER A 190 -12.06 -0.48 14.86
C SER A 190 -12.33 -1.82 14.17
N PHE A 191 -13.10 -1.81 13.09
CA PHE A 191 -13.33 -3.01 12.27
C PHE A 191 -12.03 -3.58 11.68
N LEU A 192 -11.18 -2.72 11.11
CA LEU A 192 -9.89 -3.13 10.58
C LEU A 192 -8.99 -3.71 11.69
N HIS A 193 -8.97 -3.09 12.86
CA HIS A 193 -8.24 -3.59 14.02
C HIS A 193 -8.73 -4.98 14.46
N ASP A 194 -10.04 -5.25 14.42
CA ASP A 194 -10.58 -6.58 14.72
C ASP A 194 -10.10 -7.64 13.71
N LEU A 195 -9.99 -7.29 12.42
CA LEU A 195 -9.37 -8.15 11.41
C LEU A 195 -7.88 -8.36 11.71
N CYS A 196 -7.15 -7.28 12.01
CA CYS A 196 -5.74 -7.37 12.38
C CYS A 196 -5.52 -8.29 13.57
N ARG A 197 -6.40 -8.23 14.59
CA ARG A 197 -6.38 -9.14 15.74
C ARG A 197 -6.69 -10.59 15.36
N LYS A 198 -7.71 -10.80 14.53
CA LYS A 198 -8.13 -12.15 14.09
C LYS A 198 -7.01 -12.87 13.35
N TYR A 199 -6.32 -12.17 12.45
CA TYR A 199 -5.25 -12.74 11.62
C TYR A 199 -3.85 -12.50 12.17
N ASP A 200 -3.75 -11.75 13.27
CA ASP A 200 -2.50 -11.42 13.97
C ASP A 200 -1.45 -10.76 13.04
N GLN A 201 -1.93 -9.94 12.11
CA GLN A 201 -1.14 -9.19 11.12
C GLN A 201 -2.04 -8.21 10.36
N TYR A 202 -1.44 -7.22 9.68
CA TYR A 202 -2.19 -6.29 8.86
C TYR A 202 -2.68 -6.99 7.56
N PRO A 203 -3.98 -6.95 7.23
CA PRO A 203 -4.48 -7.62 6.02
C PRO A 203 -3.89 -7.03 4.74
N THR A 204 -3.23 -7.87 3.94
CA THR A 204 -2.70 -7.48 2.61
C THR A 204 -3.09 -8.48 1.52
N GLY A 205 -2.81 -8.13 0.27
CA GLY A 205 -3.00 -9.03 -0.87
C GLY A 205 -2.16 -10.30 -0.76
N LYS A 206 -1.00 -10.23 -0.08
CA LYS A 206 -0.11 -11.39 0.14
C LYS A 206 -0.68 -12.35 1.20
N ASN A 207 -1.20 -11.84 2.31
CA ASN A 207 -1.45 -12.66 3.51
C ASN A 207 -2.95 -12.92 3.81
N PHE A 208 -3.84 -12.09 3.27
CA PHE A 208 -5.27 -12.16 3.51
C PHE A 208 -5.96 -12.57 2.22
N ALA A 209 -6.10 -11.62 1.30
CA ALA A 209 -6.58 -11.79 -0.06
C ALA A 209 -6.55 -10.46 -0.82
N ILE A 210 -6.62 -10.54 -2.15
CA ILE A 210 -6.86 -9.41 -3.02
C ILE A 210 -8.31 -8.95 -2.84
N VAL A 211 -8.45 -7.71 -2.42
CA VAL A 211 -9.69 -6.96 -2.60
C VAL A 211 -9.35 -5.89 -3.63
N GLN A 212 -9.94 -5.98 -4.82
CA GLN A 212 -9.46 -5.31 -6.04
C GLN A 212 -9.77 -3.81 -6.08
N THR A 213 -10.72 -3.34 -5.29
CA THR A 213 -10.82 -1.92 -4.93
C THR A 213 -9.66 -1.60 -3.99
N SER A 214 -9.03 -0.42 -4.01
CA SER A 214 -7.81 -0.11 -3.21
C SER A 214 -8.01 -0.18 -1.67
N THR A 215 -8.16 -1.37 -1.11
CA THR A 215 -8.88 -1.64 0.16
C THR A 215 -8.03 -2.21 1.27
N ILE A 216 -6.76 -2.45 1.03
CA ILE A 216 -5.84 -2.41 2.16
C ILE A 216 -5.89 -0.96 2.61
N SER A 217 -6.56 -0.80 3.74
CA SER A 217 -7.40 0.32 4.15
C SER A 217 -6.96 1.69 3.66
N LYS A 218 -7.94 2.53 3.32
CA LYS A 218 -7.74 3.98 3.22
C LYS A 218 -7.45 4.59 4.61
N LEU A 219 -6.50 4.03 5.37
CA LEU A 219 -6.01 4.51 6.66
C LEU A 219 -5.69 6.00 6.53
N TYR A 220 -5.09 6.39 5.41
CA TYR A 220 -4.82 7.78 5.06
C TYR A 220 -5.99 8.74 5.29
N ILE A 221 -7.26 8.28 5.19
CA ILE A 221 -8.43 9.12 5.49
C ILE A 221 -8.49 9.45 6.98
N ASN A 222 -8.34 8.45 7.84
CA ASN A 222 -8.29 8.68 9.27
C ASN A 222 -7.00 9.38 9.69
N LEU A 223 -5.88 9.12 9.01
CA LEU A 223 -4.63 9.83 9.25
C LEU A 223 -4.72 11.30 8.83
N SER A 224 -5.55 11.65 7.85
CA SER A 224 -5.82 13.04 7.43
C SER A 224 -6.71 13.85 8.38
N ILE A 225 -7.24 13.20 9.42
CA ILE A 225 -8.07 13.82 10.45
C ILE A 225 -7.21 13.95 11.71
N LYS A 226 -6.95 15.18 12.14
CA LYS A 226 -6.03 15.49 13.25
C LYS A 226 -6.39 14.76 14.54
N GLU A 227 -7.68 14.61 14.84
CA GLU A 227 -8.17 13.96 16.06
C GLU A 227 -8.04 12.42 16.01
N ASN A 228 -7.95 11.84 14.80
CA ASN A 228 -7.95 10.39 14.60
C ASN A 228 -6.54 9.81 14.40
N ILE A 229 -5.57 10.60 13.96
CA ILE A 229 -4.25 10.11 13.55
C ILE A 229 -3.56 9.23 14.60
N GLU A 230 -3.38 9.71 15.84
CA GLU A 230 -2.70 8.96 16.91
C GLU A 230 -3.49 7.72 17.34
N ARG A 231 -4.81 7.85 17.51
CA ARG A 231 -5.68 6.73 17.90
C ARG A 231 -5.73 5.65 16.82
N THR A 232 -5.70 6.05 15.55
CA THR A 232 -5.66 5.13 14.42
C THR A 232 -4.36 4.36 14.44
N TRP A 233 -3.26 5.10 14.52
CA TRP A 233 -1.91 4.53 14.48
C TRP A 233 -1.64 3.58 15.65
N LEU A 234 -2.08 3.93 16.86
CA LEU A 234 -1.99 3.05 18.03
C LEU A 234 -2.66 1.69 17.82
N LEU A 235 -3.77 1.63 17.07
CA LEU A 235 -4.50 0.39 16.82
C LEU A 235 -3.86 -0.47 15.71
N VAL A 236 -3.28 0.14 14.68
CA VAL A 236 -2.85 -0.59 13.47
C VAL A 236 -1.35 -0.78 13.34
N GLU A 237 -0.53 0.14 13.88
CA GLU A 237 0.93 0.12 13.71
C GLU A 237 1.57 -1.21 14.14
N PRO A 238 1.19 -1.84 15.27
CA PRO A 238 1.82 -3.10 15.68
C PRO A 238 1.63 -4.22 14.64
N TYR A 239 0.48 -4.22 13.96
CA TYR A 239 0.15 -5.21 12.93
C TYR A 239 0.78 -4.88 11.58
N ILE A 240 0.85 -3.59 11.23
CA ILE A 240 1.58 -3.11 10.04
C ILE A 240 3.05 -3.50 10.17
N LYS A 241 3.66 -3.23 11.33
CA LYS A 241 5.03 -3.61 11.65
C LYS A 241 5.28 -5.10 11.47
N LYS A 242 4.37 -5.93 11.97
CA LYS A 242 4.45 -7.38 11.87
C LYS A 242 4.38 -7.85 10.42
N SER A 243 3.47 -7.31 9.62
CA SER A 243 3.39 -7.60 8.19
C SER A 243 4.61 -7.09 7.43
N TYR A 244 5.15 -5.93 7.80
CA TYR A 244 6.34 -5.36 7.19
C TYR A 244 7.56 -6.26 7.41
N LEU A 245 7.77 -6.74 8.63
CA LEU A 245 8.85 -7.67 8.98
C LEU A 245 8.72 -9.04 8.28
N LYS A 246 7.53 -9.40 7.80
CA LYS A 246 7.28 -10.60 6.98
C LYS A 246 7.33 -10.32 5.47
N HIS A 247 7.67 -9.10 5.05
CA HIS A 247 7.63 -8.65 3.66
C HIS A 247 6.23 -8.72 3.02
N GLU A 248 5.17 -8.63 3.83
CA GLU A 248 3.78 -8.68 3.39
C GLU A 248 3.23 -7.31 2.97
N THR A 249 3.89 -6.23 3.42
CA THR A 249 3.63 -4.82 3.07
C THR A 249 4.98 -4.08 2.95
N ASP A 250 4.97 -2.86 2.42
CA ASP A 250 6.13 -1.98 2.34
C ASP A 250 6.03 -0.85 3.39
N TYR A 251 7.02 0.03 3.42
CA TYR A 251 7.08 1.17 4.35
C TYR A 251 6.09 2.32 4.04
N SER A 252 5.26 2.24 3.00
CA SER A 252 4.43 3.37 2.55
C SER A 252 3.46 3.88 3.61
N GLU A 253 2.87 3.01 4.42
CA GLU A 253 1.96 3.42 5.50
C GLU A 253 2.66 4.29 6.55
N TYR A 254 3.95 4.04 6.82
CA TYR A 254 4.76 4.86 7.72
C TYR A 254 5.09 6.22 7.11
N VAL A 255 5.36 6.27 5.81
CA VAL A 255 5.56 7.55 5.07
C VAL A 255 4.27 8.37 5.09
N VAL A 256 3.11 7.73 4.90
CA VAL A 256 1.81 8.39 4.98
C VAL A 256 1.55 8.94 6.38
N TYR A 257 1.85 8.17 7.43
CA TYR A 257 1.72 8.62 8.81
C TYR A 257 2.63 9.82 9.10
N ASP A 258 3.91 9.76 8.72
CA ASP A 258 4.82 10.89 8.91
C ASP A 258 4.31 12.14 8.16
N ALA A 259 3.79 11.96 6.94
CA ALA A 259 3.28 13.07 6.14
C ALA A 259 2.11 13.78 6.82
N PHE A 260 1.15 13.02 7.36
CA PHE A 260 0.02 13.61 8.09
C PHE A 260 0.41 14.13 9.47
N SER A 261 1.37 13.51 10.15
CA SER A 261 1.95 14.04 11.39
C SER A 261 2.56 15.42 11.14
N TYR A 262 3.27 15.58 10.02
CA TYR A 262 3.83 16.87 9.64
C TYR A 262 2.75 17.90 9.32
N ILE A 263 1.72 17.54 8.55
CA ILE A 263 0.60 18.43 8.22
C ILE A 263 -0.11 18.93 9.49
N HIS A 264 -0.32 18.08 10.49
CA HIS A 264 -1.15 18.40 11.65
C HIS A 264 -0.38 18.95 12.86
N PHE A 265 0.89 18.55 13.02
CA PHE A 265 1.69 18.80 14.20
C PHE A 265 3.08 19.37 13.91
N GLY A 266 3.49 19.44 12.64
CA GLY A 266 4.77 20.04 12.24
C GLY A 266 6.00 19.16 12.45
N TYR A 267 5.83 17.87 12.76
CA TYR A 267 6.93 16.91 12.94
C TYR A 267 6.66 15.59 12.23
N GLN A 268 7.71 14.78 12.07
CA GLN A 268 7.62 13.37 11.67
C GLN A 268 8.07 12.46 12.82
N LYS A 269 7.55 11.24 12.87
CA LYS A 269 7.82 10.27 13.93
C LYS A 269 8.93 9.29 13.56
N TYR A 270 8.93 8.84 12.31
CA TYR A 270 9.84 7.81 11.81
C TYR A 270 11.01 8.38 11.00
N GLY A 271 10.97 9.67 10.64
CA GLY A 271 12.09 10.27 9.90
C GLY A 271 12.14 9.80 8.44
N LEU A 272 11.00 9.46 7.83
CA LEU A 272 10.91 8.86 6.48
C LEU A 272 10.53 9.85 5.38
N LEU A 273 10.14 11.08 5.73
CA LEU A 273 9.79 12.10 4.74
C LEU A 273 11.02 12.66 4.06
N SER A 274 11.01 12.54 2.74
CA SER A 274 11.82 13.33 1.83
C SER A 274 10.90 13.90 0.74
N LYS A 275 11.38 14.91 0.02
CA LYS A 275 10.66 15.48 -1.13
C LYS A 275 10.30 14.41 -2.17
N ASP A 276 11.14 13.38 -2.29
CA ASP A 276 11.01 12.32 -3.29
C ASP A 276 10.22 11.10 -2.79
N SER A 277 10.05 10.91 -1.48
CA SER A 277 9.30 9.78 -0.90
C SER A 277 7.81 10.05 -0.71
N LEU A 278 7.35 11.30 -0.84
CA LEU A 278 5.95 11.65 -0.67
C LEU A 278 5.04 10.95 -1.70
N PRO A 279 3.94 10.29 -1.28
CA PRO A 279 2.94 9.76 -2.20
C PRO A 279 2.38 10.83 -3.14
N ALA A 280 2.20 10.48 -4.42
CA ALA A 280 1.75 11.43 -5.45
C ALA A 280 0.46 12.19 -5.09
N TYR A 281 -0.51 11.52 -4.45
CA TYR A 281 -1.76 12.17 -4.03
C TYR A 281 -1.56 13.24 -2.95
N LEU A 282 -0.55 13.09 -2.08
CA LEU A 282 -0.18 14.08 -1.07
C LEU A 282 0.58 15.25 -1.71
N ARG A 283 1.40 14.99 -2.73
CA ARG A 283 2.05 16.05 -3.51
C ARG A 283 1.03 16.98 -4.16
N VAL A 284 -0.15 16.49 -4.54
CA VAL A 284 -1.17 17.32 -5.23
C VAL A 284 -2.09 18.05 -4.24
N LYS A 285 -2.45 17.43 -3.12
CA LYS A 285 -3.47 17.94 -2.18
C LYS A 285 -2.96 18.91 -1.11
N THR A 286 -1.65 19.03 -0.90
CA THR A 286 -1.12 19.75 0.27
C THR A 286 -0.07 20.79 -0.12
N HIS A 287 0.10 21.80 0.74
CA HIS A 287 1.19 22.79 0.69
C HIS A 287 2.59 22.17 0.94
N ILE A 288 2.70 20.84 0.98
CA ILE A 288 3.96 20.10 1.09
C ILE A 288 4.83 20.26 -0.18
N LYS A 289 4.28 20.76 -1.29
CA LYS A 289 5.08 21.13 -2.48
C LYS A 289 6.19 22.13 -2.16
N ASP A 290 5.98 22.97 -1.13
CA ASP A 290 6.88 24.03 -0.70
C ASP A 290 7.67 23.64 0.56
N LEU A 291 7.91 22.35 0.79
CA LEU A 291 8.74 21.89 1.90
C LEU A 291 10.19 22.37 1.67
N VAL A 292 10.49 23.54 2.23
CA VAL A 292 11.80 24.19 2.22
C VAL A 292 12.48 23.88 3.55
N GLY A 293 13.28 22.81 3.58
CA GLY A 293 14.07 22.43 4.75
C GLY A 293 13.85 20.99 5.23
N GLU A 294 14.57 20.60 6.27
CA GLU A 294 14.41 19.30 6.92
C GLU A 294 13.16 19.29 7.81
N VAL A 295 12.34 18.24 7.70
CA VAL A 295 11.19 18.04 8.61
C VAL A 295 11.71 17.56 9.97
N PRO A 296 11.39 18.24 11.08
CA PRO A 296 11.91 17.85 12.38
C PRO A 296 11.36 16.49 12.82
N VAL A 297 12.23 15.66 13.39
CA VAL A 297 11.87 14.37 13.98
C VAL A 297 11.46 14.59 15.43
N GLU A 298 10.27 14.15 15.82
CA GLU A 298 9.72 14.33 17.19
C GLU A 298 10.68 13.78 18.26
N ASN A 299 11.17 12.56 18.01
CA ASN A 299 12.09 11.87 18.90
C ASN A 299 13.13 11.10 18.08
N VAL A 300 14.33 11.67 17.98
CA VAL A 300 15.45 11.10 17.20
C VAL A 300 15.84 9.71 17.73
N PHE A 301 15.87 9.51 19.05
CA PHE A 301 16.23 8.21 19.64
C PHE A 301 15.20 7.12 19.29
N PHE A 302 13.91 7.45 19.35
CA PHE A 302 12.84 6.54 18.93
C PHE A 302 12.96 6.21 17.44
N SER A 303 13.11 7.24 16.61
CA SER A 303 13.24 7.09 15.15
C SER A 303 14.43 6.18 14.80
N ASP A 304 15.62 6.45 15.34
CA ASP A 304 16.83 5.65 15.11
C ASP A 304 16.69 4.20 15.59
N LYS A 305 15.94 3.97 16.69
CA LYS A 305 15.65 2.62 17.17
C LYS A 305 14.77 1.89 16.17
N ILE A 306 13.66 2.49 15.74
CA ILE A 306 12.72 1.87 14.81
C ILE A 306 13.38 1.65 13.45
N LYS A 307 14.13 2.62 12.94
CA LYS A 307 14.85 2.49 11.67
C LYS A 307 15.80 1.29 11.69
N ARG A 308 16.58 1.12 12.77
CA ARG A 308 17.44 -0.06 12.94
C ARG A 308 16.65 -1.37 13.02
N GLU A 309 15.54 -1.37 13.73
CA GLU A 309 14.68 -2.57 13.86
C GLU A 309 14.07 -2.99 12.52
N LEU A 310 13.67 -2.03 11.70
CA LEU A 310 12.97 -2.25 10.43
C LEU A 310 13.91 -2.23 9.21
N GLY A 311 15.22 -2.02 9.43
CA GLY A 311 16.21 -1.92 8.35
C GLY A 311 16.02 -0.68 7.47
N TRP A 312 15.40 0.37 8.00
CA TRP A 312 15.30 1.68 7.35
C TRP A 312 16.54 2.53 7.63
N LYS A 313 16.68 3.59 6.82
CA LYS A 313 17.79 4.53 6.91
C LYS A 313 17.32 5.93 7.18
#